data_AF-A0A357VRH9-F1
#
_entry.id   AF-A0A357VRH9-F1
#
_cell.length_a   1.000
_cell.length_b   1.000
_cell.length_c   1.000
_cell.angle_alpha   90.00
_cell.angle_beta   90.00
_cell.angle_gamma   90.00
#
_symmetry.space_group_name_H-M   'P 1'
#
loop_
_entity.id
_entity.type
_entity.pdbx_description
1 polymer ?
#
loop_
_entity_poly.entity_id
_entity_poly.type
_entity_poly.pdbx_seq_one_letter_code
_entity_poly.pdbx_strand_id
1 'polypeptide(L)'
;MESTEIIQEDIVLPLGFKVWGIHCGIKKFKKDLGLIYSEKKANASAVFTTNKVKAAPVLLSMKNIKNNEIQAVIVNSGNANACTGTKGYSDAVSMAEKTAQILNLKSEDVFVSSTGVIGVPLPIEKILNG
;
A
#
# COMPACT_ATOMS: atom_id res chain seq x y z
N MET A 1 -21.44 -6.48 -9.32
CA MET A 1 -20.95 -5.17 -8.87
C MET A 1 -21.54 -4.94 -7.49
N GLU A 2 -20.92 -5.52 -6.47
CA GLU A 2 -21.25 -5.17 -5.08
C GLU A 2 -20.61 -3.82 -4.80
N SER A 3 -21.45 -2.87 -4.42
CA SER A 3 -21.08 -1.53 -3.98
C SER A 3 -20.11 -1.64 -2.82
N THR A 4 -18.89 -1.14 -3.00
CA THR A 4 -17.92 -0.94 -1.93
C THR A 4 -18.52 0.01 -0.91
N GLU A 5 -19.14 -0.51 0.14
CA GLU A 5 -19.68 0.29 1.23
C GLU A 5 -18.53 1.00 1.94
N ILE A 6 -18.50 2.32 1.79
CA ILE A 6 -17.62 3.21 2.52
C ILE A 6 -18.10 3.20 3.97
N ILE A 7 -17.40 2.45 4.81
CA ILE A 7 -17.60 2.51 6.27
C ILE A 7 -16.95 3.80 6.74
N GLN A 8 -17.75 4.87 6.79
CA GLN A 8 -17.39 6.15 7.38
C GLN A 8 -17.61 6.05 8.90
N GLU A 9 -16.60 5.56 9.62
CA GLU A 9 -16.51 5.83 11.06
C GLU A 9 -16.20 7.32 11.26
N ASP A 10 -16.68 7.93 12.36
CA ASP A 10 -16.42 9.32 12.73
C ASP A 10 -14.94 9.54 13.10
N ILE A 11 -14.06 9.43 12.12
CA ILE A 11 -12.63 9.70 12.24
C ILE A 11 -12.41 11.15 11.83
N VAL A 12 -11.94 11.95 12.80
CA VAL A 12 -11.46 13.31 12.53
C VAL A 12 -10.10 13.21 11.85
N LEU A 13 -10.09 13.39 10.53
CA LEU A 13 -8.87 13.44 9.72
C LEU A 13 -8.40 14.89 9.53
N PRO A 14 -7.08 15.13 9.40
CA PRO A 14 -6.59 16.41 8.91
C PRO A 14 -7.22 16.74 7.55
N LEU A 15 -7.42 18.03 7.28
CA LEU A 15 -8.02 18.50 6.04
C LEU A 15 -7.24 17.96 4.82
N GLY A 16 -7.98 17.44 3.84
CA GLY A 16 -7.43 16.93 2.59
C GLY A 16 -6.94 15.48 2.65
N PHE A 17 -7.07 14.79 3.79
CA PHE A 17 -6.78 13.36 3.88
C PHE A 17 -8.05 12.51 3.79
N LYS A 18 -7.96 11.42 3.03
CA LYS A 18 -9.01 10.40 2.89
C LYS A 18 -8.42 9.03 3.16
N VAL A 19 -9.24 8.14 3.72
CA VAL A 19 -8.83 6.77 4.04
C VAL A 19 -9.88 5.78 3.60
N TRP A 20 -9.42 4.59 3.19
CA TRP A 20 -10.26 3.44 2.88
C TRP A 20 -9.66 2.19 3.49
N GLY A 21 -10.53 1.24 3.83
CA GLY A 21 -10.12 -0.08 4.30
C GLY A 21 -11.15 -1.11 3.86
N ILE A 22 -10.71 -2.06 3.05
CA ILE A 22 -11.56 -3.09 2.47
C ILE A 22 -11.06 -4.49 2.82
N HIS A 23 -11.91 -5.47 2.54
CA HIS A 23 -11.55 -6.87 2.52
C HIS A 23 -11.35 -7.30 1.06
N CYS A 24 -10.10 -7.46 0.62
CA CYS A 24 -9.75 -7.94 -0.72
C CYS A 24 -9.47 -9.46 -0.76
N GLY A 25 -9.46 -10.14 0.39
CA GLY A 25 -9.41 -11.61 0.46
C GLY A 25 -8.02 -12.20 0.68
N ILE A 26 -7.06 -11.43 1.19
CA ILE A 26 -5.77 -11.96 1.69
C ILE A 26 -6.00 -12.71 3.00
N LYS A 27 -6.76 -12.09 3.91
CA LYS A 27 -7.25 -12.73 5.14
C LYS A 27 -8.57 -13.45 4.84
N LYS A 28 -9.07 -14.21 5.81
CA LYS A 28 -10.33 -14.96 5.65
C LYS A 28 -11.60 -14.12 5.89
N PHE A 29 -11.55 -13.18 6.84
CA PHE A 29 -12.76 -12.47 7.31
C PHE A 29 -12.55 -10.98 7.66
N LYS A 30 -11.30 -10.51 7.75
CA LYS A 30 -10.99 -9.16 8.23
C LYS A 30 -10.55 -8.29 7.06
N LYS A 31 -10.78 -6.97 7.17
CA LYS A 31 -10.13 -5.98 6.30
C LYS A 31 -8.63 -6.23 6.25
N ASP A 32 -8.09 -6.17 5.04
CA ASP A 32 -6.73 -6.60 4.73
C ASP A 32 -6.05 -5.77 3.66
N LEU A 33 -6.74 -4.78 3.08
CA LEU A 33 -6.18 -3.74 2.23
C LEU A 33 -6.67 -2.37 2.72
N GLY A 34 -5.75 -1.42 2.84
CA GLY A 34 -6.05 -0.06 3.26
C GLY A 34 -5.30 0.97 2.41
N LEU A 35 -5.93 2.12 2.22
CA LEU A 35 -5.42 3.23 1.43
C LEU A 35 -5.53 4.52 2.25
N ILE A 36 -4.46 5.30 2.27
CA ILE A 36 -4.46 6.68 2.73
C ILE A 36 -4.12 7.55 1.52
N TYR A 37 -4.86 8.62 1.31
CA TYR A 37 -4.69 9.54 0.19
C TYR A 37 -4.73 10.98 0.68
N SER A 38 -3.84 11.81 0.14
CA SER A 38 -3.88 13.25 0.29
C SER A 38 -4.37 13.88 -1.02
N GLU A 39 -5.36 14.76 -0.95
CA GLU A 39 -5.89 15.48 -2.12
C GLU A 39 -4.83 16.36 -2.80
N LYS A 40 -3.77 16.72 -2.07
CA LYS A 40 -2.58 17.41 -2.58
C LYS A 40 -1.33 16.60 -2.30
N LYS A 41 -0.29 16.79 -3.12
CA LYS A 41 1.02 16.22 -2.83
C LYS A 41 1.50 16.70 -1.45
N ALA A 42 1.94 15.76 -0.61
CA ALA A 42 2.24 16.00 0.80
C ALA A 42 3.74 15.82 1.06
N ASN A 43 4.33 16.77 1.78
CA ASN A 43 5.66 16.59 2.34
C ASN A 43 5.66 15.37 3.27
N ALA A 44 6.66 14.51 3.12
CA ALA A 44 6.71 13.24 3.80
C ALA A 44 8.12 12.89 4.26
N SER A 45 8.16 12.07 5.29
CA SER A 45 9.37 11.50 5.87
C SER A 45 9.08 10.09 6.32
N ALA A 46 10.03 9.18 6.11
CA ALA A 46 9.89 7.78 6.47
C ALA A 46 11.20 7.27 7.06
N VAL A 47 11.07 6.47 8.13
CA VAL A 47 12.15 5.65 8.66
C VAL A 47 11.84 4.19 8.39
N PHE A 48 12.88 3.38 8.24
CA PHE A 48 12.74 1.99 7.83
C PHE A 48 13.51 1.07 8.76
N THR A 49 13.21 -0.23 8.68
CA THR A 49 13.96 -1.24 9.44
C THR A 49 15.46 -1.19 9.11
N THR A 50 16.29 -1.33 10.15
CA THR A 50 17.75 -1.46 10.05
C THR A 50 18.18 -2.88 9.70
N ASN A 51 17.24 -3.84 9.64
CA ASN A 51 17.54 -5.23 9.30
C ASN A 51 18.18 -5.33 7.89
N LYS A 52 19.16 -6.23 7.74
CA LYS A 52 19.78 -6.53 6.44
C LYS A 52 18.76 -7.10 5.44
N VAL A 53 17.83 -7.93 5.92
CA VAL A 53 16.74 -8.48 5.13
C VAL A 53 15.58 -7.49 5.13
N LYS A 54 15.30 -6.89 3.97
CA LYS A 54 14.21 -5.93 3.78
C LYS A 54 13.17 -6.52 2.84
N ALA A 55 11.90 -6.32 3.18
CA ALA A 55 10.79 -6.73 2.35
C ALA A 55 10.77 -5.93 1.03
N ALA A 56 10.20 -6.50 -0.03
CA ALA A 56 10.00 -5.82 -1.30
C ALA A 56 9.35 -4.42 -1.18
N PRO A 57 8.23 -4.24 -0.43
CA PRO A 57 7.62 -2.92 -0.28
C PRO A 57 8.52 -1.91 0.43
N VAL A 58 9.38 -2.35 1.36
CA VAL A 58 10.34 -1.46 2.03
C VAL A 58 11.35 -0.91 1.02
N LEU A 59 11.89 -1.78 0.16
CA LEU A 59 12.86 -1.38 -0.87
C LEU A 59 12.26 -0.40 -1.89
N LEU A 60 11.04 -0.66 -2.35
CA LEU A 60 10.32 0.24 -3.25
C LEU A 60 10.03 1.58 -2.58
N SER A 61 9.50 1.57 -1.36
CA SER A 61 9.12 2.80 -0.66
C SER A 61 10.33 3.65 -0.23
N MET A 62 11.50 3.04 0.04
CA MET A 62 12.77 3.76 0.16
C MET A 62 13.15 4.53 -1.12
N LYS A 63 12.82 3.99 -2.30
CA LYS A 63 13.05 4.66 -3.58
C LYS A 63 12.05 5.80 -3.77
N ASN A 64 10.78 5.55 -3.49
CA ASN A 64 9.68 6.50 -3.75
C ASN A 64 9.76 7.74 -2.85
N ILE A 65 10.20 7.61 -1.59
CA ILE A 65 10.30 8.75 -0.66
C ILE A 65 11.50 9.69 -0.91
N LYS A 66 12.34 9.44 -1.93
CA LYS A 66 13.60 10.18 -2.15
C LYS A 66 13.43 11.67 -2.38
N ASN A 67 12.28 12.11 -2.89
CA ASN A 67 11.95 13.52 -3.10
C ASN A 67 11.27 14.16 -1.88
N ASN A 68 11.10 13.43 -0.78
CA ASN A 68 10.39 13.86 0.42
C ASN A 68 8.92 14.24 0.18
N GLU A 69 8.29 13.67 -0.84
CA GLU A 69 6.90 13.92 -1.16
C GLU A 69 6.17 12.64 -1.54
N ILE A 70 4.97 12.43 -0.99
CA ILE A 70 4.07 11.34 -1.40
C ILE A 70 2.65 11.88 -1.47
N GLN A 71 1.75 11.12 -2.08
CA GLN A 71 0.34 11.47 -2.13
C GLN A 71 -0.60 10.32 -1.75
N ALA A 72 -0.12 9.08 -1.81
CA ALA A 72 -0.88 7.92 -1.32
C ALA A 72 0.00 6.92 -0.56
N VAL A 73 -0.63 6.16 0.35
CA VAL A 73 -0.05 5.00 1.02
C VAL A 73 -1.00 3.82 0.86
N ILE A 74 -0.58 2.78 0.14
CA ILE A 74 -1.32 1.52 0.00
C ILE A 74 -0.69 0.47 0.91
N VAL A 75 -1.52 -0.16 1.74
CA VAL A 75 -1.08 -1.10 2.78
C VAL A 75 -1.89 -2.38 2.73
N ASN A 76 -1.22 -3.52 2.59
CA ASN A 76 -1.87 -4.82 2.76
C ASN A 76 -1.47 -5.49 4.08
N SER A 77 -2.30 -6.39 4.58
CA SER A 77 -2.01 -7.20 5.78
C SER A 77 -2.38 -8.66 5.59
N GLY A 78 -1.69 -9.56 6.31
CA GLY A 78 -1.80 -11.01 6.14
C GLY A 78 -0.66 -11.62 5.31
N ASN A 79 0.08 -10.81 4.57
CA ASN A 79 1.28 -11.22 3.83
C ASN A 79 2.31 -10.07 3.84
N ALA A 80 3.54 -10.35 4.24
CA ALA A 80 4.59 -9.34 4.38
C ALA A 80 5.30 -8.97 3.07
N ASN A 81 5.09 -9.74 2.00
CA ASN A 81 5.84 -9.64 0.75
C ASN A 81 7.36 -9.52 0.99
N ALA A 82 7.86 -10.37 1.89
CA ALA A 82 9.24 -10.41 2.33
C ALA A 82 9.87 -11.73 1.93
N CYS A 83 11.14 -11.71 1.53
CA CYS A 83 11.87 -12.89 1.02
C CYS A 83 11.21 -13.52 -0.23
N THR A 84 10.59 -12.70 -1.08
CA THR A 84 9.84 -13.11 -2.29
C THR A 84 10.57 -12.80 -3.60
N GLY A 85 11.82 -12.34 -3.53
CA GLY A 85 12.69 -12.11 -4.69
C GLY A 85 12.18 -11.03 -5.66
N THR A 86 12.57 -11.16 -6.92
CA THR A 86 12.20 -10.22 -8.00
C THR A 86 10.70 -10.16 -8.22
N LYS A 87 9.99 -11.29 -8.10
CA LYS A 87 8.53 -11.33 -8.18
C LYS A 87 7.90 -10.45 -7.12
N GLY A 88 8.33 -10.57 -5.86
CA GLY A 88 7.80 -9.75 -4.77
C GLY A 88 7.99 -8.25 -5.00
N TYR A 89 9.14 -7.85 -5.55
CA TYR A 89 9.39 -6.47 -5.94
C TYR A 89 8.47 -6.01 -7.07
N SER A 90 8.29 -6.83 -8.12
CA SER A 90 7.34 -6.55 -9.20
C SER A 90 5.92 -6.41 -8.68
N ASP A 91 5.48 -7.28 -7.77
CA ASP A 91 4.14 -7.22 -7.17
C ASP A 91 3.94 -5.91 -6.39
N ALA A 92 4.96 -5.44 -5.66
CA ALA A 92 4.92 -4.15 -4.96
C ALA A 92 4.84 -2.97 -5.95
N VAL A 93 5.56 -3.03 -7.07
CA VAL A 93 5.47 -2.03 -8.14
C VAL A 93 4.06 -2.01 -8.74
N SER A 94 3.47 -3.18 -9.02
CA SER A 94 2.10 -3.26 -9.54
C SER A 94 1.07 -2.68 -8.57
N MET A 95 1.25 -2.83 -7.25
CA MET A 95 0.40 -2.16 -6.25
C MET A 95 0.48 -0.62 -6.37
N ALA A 96 1.70 -0.08 -6.46
CA ALA A 96 1.91 1.36 -6.62
C ALA A 96 1.32 1.89 -7.94
N GLU A 97 1.58 1.21 -9.05
CA GLU A 97 1.07 1.58 -10.38
C GLU A 97 -0.45 1.54 -10.45
N LYS A 98 -1.08 0.48 -9.93
CA LYS A 98 -2.53 0.36 -9.91
C LYS A 98 -3.18 1.45 -9.05
N THR A 99 -2.63 1.69 -7.87
CA THR A 99 -3.09 2.77 -6.98
C THR A 99 -2.96 4.13 -7.66
N ALA A 100 -1.81 4.39 -8.29
CA ALA A 100 -1.54 5.63 -9.00
C ALA A 100 -2.49 5.83 -10.19
N GLN A 101 -2.77 4.77 -10.95
CA GLN A 101 -3.74 4.80 -12.05
C GLN A 101 -5.14 5.21 -11.56
N ILE A 102 -5.62 4.60 -10.47
CA ILE A 102 -6.96 4.89 -9.91
C ILE A 102 -7.06 6.33 -9.41
N LEU A 103 -5.99 6.84 -8.80
CA LEU A 103 -5.97 8.18 -8.19
C LEU A 103 -5.42 9.28 -9.12
N ASN A 104 -5.08 8.93 -10.37
CA ASN A 104 -4.42 9.82 -11.34
C ASN A 104 -3.13 10.46 -10.79
N LEU A 105 -2.25 9.63 -10.23
CA LEU A 105 -0.95 10.01 -9.64
C LEU A 105 0.22 9.42 -10.44
N LYS A 106 1.45 9.78 -10.06
CA LYS A 106 2.63 9.01 -10.44
C LYS A 106 2.83 7.85 -9.48
N SER A 107 3.29 6.70 -9.97
CA SER A 107 3.60 5.53 -9.12
C SER A 107 4.65 5.83 -8.05
N GLU A 108 5.57 6.76 -8.35
CA GLU A 108 6.59 7.25 -7.42
C GLU A 108 6.01 8.04 -6.24
N ASP A 109 4.80 8.60 -6.40
CA ASP A 109 4.08 9.32 -5.33
C ASP A 109 3.26 8.36 -4.44
N VAL A 110 3.30 7.05 -4.69
CA VAL A 110 2.61 6.02 -3.92
C VAL A 110 3.59 5.25 -3.06
N PHE A 111 3.37 5.27 -1.75
CA PHE A 111 4.11 4.48 -0.79
C PHE A 111 3.44 3.12 -0.59
N VAL A 112 4.19 2.03 -0.60
CA VAL A 112 3.68 0.67 -0.43
C VAL A 112 4.16 0.06 0.88
N SER A 113 3.27 -0.59 1.62
CA SER A 113 3.62 -1.32 2.84
C SER A 113 2.86 -2.65 2.93
N SER A 114 3.50 -3.65 3.55
CA SER A 114 2.94 -4.99 3.71
C SER A 114 3.32 -5.55 5.08
N THR A 115 2.41 -6.29 5.70
CA THR A 115 2.67 -7.00 6.97
C THR A 115 2.01 -8.37 7.01
N GLY A 116 2.66 -9.36 7.61
CA GLY A 116 2.13 -10.72 7.75
C GLY A 116 3.21 -11.79 7.58
N VAL A 117 2.84 -12.90 6.94
CA VAL A 117 3.73 -14.06 6.76
C VAL A 117 4.88 -13.72 5.81
N ILE A 118 6.10 -14.15 6.15
CA ILE A 118 7.33 -14.00 5.37
C ILE A 118 7.54 -15.23 4.48
N GLY A 119 8.07 -15.05 3.27
CA GLY A 119 8.43 -16.15 2.35
C GLY A 119 7.28 -16.69 1.50
N VAL A 120 6.08 -16.11 1.63
CA VAL A 120 4.90 -16.51 0.84
C VAL A 120 4.65 -15.47 -0.25
N PRO A 121 4.54 -15.86 -1.54
CA PRO A 121 4.21 -14.94 -2.62
C PRO A 121 2.93 -14.15 -2.34
N LEU A 122 2.92 -12.87 -2.70
CA LEU A 122 1.75 -12.02 -2.54
C LEU A 122 0.65 -12.49 -3.51
N PRO A 123 -0.60 -12.69 -3.07
CA PRO A 123 -1.72 -12.98 -3.97
C PRO A 123 -2.15 -11.68 -4.68
N ILE A 124 -1.28 -11.17 -5.55
CA ILE A 124 -1.36 -9.83 -6.14
C ILE A 124 -2.69 -9.56 -6.85
N GLU A 125 -3.25 -10.54 -7.56
CA GLU A 125 -4.56 -10.42 -8.23
C GLU A 125 -5.68 -10.02 -7.29
N LYS A 126 -5.66 -10.46 -6.03
CA LYS A 126 -6.65 -10.06 -5.03
C LYS A 126 -6.55 -8.58 -4.69
N ILE A 127 -5.32 -8.05 -4.67
CA ILE A 127 -5.05 -6.65 -4.38
C ILE A 127 -5.38 -5.78 -5.60
N LEU A 128 -5.04 -6.22 -6.82
CA LEU A 128 -5.27 -5.42 -8.03
C LEU A 128 -6.77 -5.29 -8.38
N ASN A 129 -7.59 -6.23 -7.92
CA ASN A 129 -9.04 -6.25 -8.12
C ASN A 129 -9.84 -5.72 -6.92
N GLY A 130 -9.19 -5.36 -5.81
CA GLY A 130 -9.83 -4.78 -4.62
C GLY A 130 -9.80 -3.27 -4.65
#